data_AF-A0A348N4P8-F1
#
_entry.id   AF-A0A348N4P8-F1
#
_cell.length_a   1.000
_cell.length_b   1.000
_cell.length_c   1.000
_cell.angle_alpha   90.00
_cell.angle_beta   90.00
_cell.angle_gamma   90.00
#
_symmetry.space_group_name_H-M   'P 1'
#
loop_
_entity.id
_entity.type
_entity.pdbx_description
1 polymer ?
#
loop_
_entity_poly.entity_id
_entity_poly.type
_entity_poly.pdbx_seq_one_letter_code
_entity_poly.pdbx_strand_id
1 'polypeptide(L)'
;YLIKADLLILLTDIDGLYTSNPRTHEDAKFVPLVENIDDVIDMGSSSVGSSVGTGGMHTKLIAGKIATLSGADMVIANSKDLSIIHEIIDANFKGTVFKSNYDEYFDVLGYIEDNYSY
;
A
#
# COMPACT_ATOMS: atom_id res chain seq x y z
N TYR A 1 -2.76 15.53 14.22
CA TYR A 1 -2.13 15.40 12.89
C TYR A 1 -0.63 15.30 13.08
N LEU A 2 -0.04 14.10 12.97
CA LEU A 2 1.39 13.90 13.24
C LEU A 2 2.25 14.52 12.12
N ILE A 3 1.78 14.48 10.86
CA ILE A 3 2.36 15.17 9.69
C ILE A 3 1.27 15.29 8.60
N LYS A 4 1.15 16.43 7.92
CA LYS A 4 0.31 16.57 6.71
C LYS A 4 1.17 16.25 5.48
N ALA A 5 1.26 14.97 5.12
CA ALA A 5 1.97 14.53 3.93
C ALA A 5 1.00 14.41 2.75
N ASP A 6 1.42 14.80 1.56
CA ASP A 6 0.65 14.60 0.32
C ASP A 6 0.82 13.18 -0.24
N LEU A 7 1.92 12.49 0.13
CA LEU A 7 2.30 11.18 -0.40
C LEU A 7 3.03 10.33 0.65
N LEU A 8 2.62 9.06 0.77
CA LEU A 8 3.33 7.99 1.47
C LEU A 8 3.99 7.03 0.47
N ILE A 9 5.30 6.81 0.58
CA ILE A 9 6.02 5.84 -0.27
C ILE A 9 6.43 4.63 0.59
N LEU A 10 5.96 3.44 0.23
CA LEU A 10 6.39 2.17 0.80
C LEU A 10 7.31 1.43 -0.18
N LEU A 11 8.60 1.42 0.14
CA LEU A 11 9.59 0.65 -0.61
C LEU A 11 9.63 -0.81 -0.12
N THR A 12 9.54 -1.77 -1.04
CA THR A 12 9.43 -3.21 -0.75
C THR A 12 10.27 -4.06 -1.70
N ASP A 13 10.43 -5.35 -1.43
CA ASP A 13 11.18 -6.31 -2.26
C ASP A 13 10.42 -6.80 -3.53
N ILE A 14 9.28 -6.20 -3.86
CA ILE A 14 8.43 -6.50 -5.01
C ILE A 14 8.04 -5.22 -5.76
N ASP A 15 7.61 -5.35 -7.01
CA ASP A 15 7.36 -4.19 -7.87
C ASP A 15 6.07 -3.41 -7.53
N GLY A 16 5.17 -3.96 -6.71
CA GLY A 16 3.89 -3.35 -6.37
C GLY A 16 2.85 -4.38 -5.95
N LEU A 17 1.58 -4.01 -6.05
CA LEU A 17 0.43 -4.88 -5.81
C LEU A 17 0.14 -5.76 -7.04
N TYR A 18 -0.27 -7.00 -6.78
CA TYR A 18 -0.69 -7.97 -7.79
C TYR A 18 -2.03 -8.57 -7.39
N THR A 19 -2.80 -9.07 -8.37
CA THR A 19 -4.10 -9.73 -8.14
C THR A 19 -4.01 -10.98 -7.26
N SER A 20 -2.84 -11.62 -7.26
CA SER A 20 -2.47 -12.78 -6.43
C SER A 20 -0.97 -12.75 -6.21
N ASN A 21 -0.42 -13.65 -5.39
CA ASN A 21 1.03 -13.68 -5.14
C ASN A 21 1.79 -14.14 -6.41
N PRO A 22 2.60 -13.28 -7.06
CA PRO A 22 3.26 -13.61 -8.32
C PRO A 22 4.37 -14.66 -8.16
N ARG A 23 4.80 -14.98 -6.93
CA ARG A 23 5.77 -16.06 -6.66
C ARG A 23 5.13 -17.45 -6.70
N THR A 24 3.80 -17.54 -6.56
CA THR A 24 3.08 -18.83 -6.50
C THR A 24 2.00 -18.97 -7.56
N HIS A 25 1.58 -17.87 -8.19
CA HIS A 25 0.53 -17.83 -9.20
C HIS A 25 1.06 -17.15 -10.46
N GLU A 26 1.22 -17.90 -11.53
CA GLU A 26 1.73 -17.39 -12.82
C GLU A 26 0.74 -16.44 -13.52
N ASP A 27 -0.54 -16.52 -13.18
CA ASP A 27 -1.61 -15.67 -13.69
C ASP A 27 -1.77 -14.35 -12.91
N ALA A 28 -0.90 -14.09 -11.93
CA ALA A 28 -0.89 -12.85 -11.15
C ALA A 28 -0.69 -11.63 -12.05
N LYS A 29 -1.66 -10.72 -12.05
CA LYS A 29 -1.61 -9.49 -12.84
C LYS A 29 -1.18 -8.33 -11.97
N PHE A 30 -0.28 -7.50 -12.51
CA PHE A 30 0.15 -6.28 -11.85
C PHE A 30 -0.99 -5.26 -11.78
N VAL A 31 -1.13 -4.58 -10.64
CA VAL A 31 -2.13 -3.53 -10.42
C VAL A 31 -1.40 -2.19 -10.38
N PRO A 32 -1.42 -1.38 -11.46
CA PRO A 32 -0.68 -0.11 -11.49
C PRO A 32 -1.37 1.01 -10.71
N LEU A 33 -2.70 0.94 -10.56
CA LEU A 33 -3.52 1.97 -9.93
C LEU A 33 -4.64 1.32 -9.13
N VAL A 34 -4.84 1.82 -7.92
CA VAL A 34 -5.95 1.53 -7.02
C VAL A 34 -6.67 2.85 -6.76
N GLU A 35 -7.90 2.98 -7.27
CA GLU A 35 -8.69 4.20 -7.08
C GLU A 35 -9.39 4.22 -5.72
N ASN A 36 -9.79 3.05 -5.22
CA ASN A 36 -10.34 2.90 -3.88
C ASN A 36 -9.62 1.75 -3.15
N ILE A 37 -9.08 2.04 -1.97
CA ILE A 37 -8.37 1.05 -1.15
C ILE A 37 -9.27 -0.10 -0.71
N ASP A 38 -10.57 0.14 -0.52
CA ASP A 38 -11.50 -0.89 -0.06
C ASP A 38 -11.70 -2.01 -1.09
N ASP A 39 -11.47 -1.73 -2.39
CA ASP A 39 -11.57 -2.74 -3.45
C ASP A 39 -10.45 -3.79 -3.36
N VAL A 40 -9.36 -3.46 -2.67
CA VAL A 40 -8.14 -4.29 -2.64
C VAL A 40 -7.71 -4.68 -1.23
N ILE A 41 -8.34 -4.16 -0.17
CA ILE A 41 -7.91 -4.34 1.22
C ILE A 41 -7.74 -5.82 1.61
N ASP A 42 -8.63 -6.67 1.11
CA ASP A 42 -8.63 -8.12 1.38
C ASP A 42 -7.65 -8.91 0.50
N MET A 43 -7.11 -8.31 -0.56
CA MET A 43 -6.12 -8.97 -1.43
C MET A 43 -4.82 -9.30 -0.69
N GLY A 44 -4.53 -8.60 0.41
CA GLY A 44 -3.40 -8.91 1.28
C GLY A 44 -3.60 -10.17 2.13
N SER A 45 -4.84 -10.60 2.35
CA SER A 45 -5.22 -11.66 3.29
C SER A 45 -4.94 -13.07 2.76
N SER A 46 -4.81 -13.23 1.45
CA SER A 46 -4.46 -14.51 0.79
C SER A 46 -2.95 -14.81 0.81
N SER A 47 -2.12 -13.93 1.38
CA SER A 47 -0.65 -14.06 1.45
C SER A 47 -0.11 -14.68 2.75
N VAL A 48 -0.98 -15.30 3.56
CA VAL A 48 -0.62 -16.05 4.78
C VAL A 48 0.24 -17.26 4.39
N GLY A 49 1.56 -17.08 4.35
CA GLY A 49 2.51 -18.13 3.99
C GLY A 49 3.89 -17.66 3.54
N SER A 50 4.14 -16.35 3.38
CA SER A 50 5.49 -15.84 3.10
C SER A 50 6.30 -15.66 4.39
N SER A 51 7.03 -16.72 4.73
CA SER A 51 7.86 -16.91 5.93
C SER A 51 9.13 -16.04 5.98
N VAL A 52 9.06 -14.75 5.65
CA VAL A 52 10.21 -13.83 5.81
C VAL A 52 9.74 -12.41 6.14
N GLY A 53 9.63 -12.09 7.44
CA GLY A 53 9.74 -10.74 8.00
C GLY A 53 8.51 -9.79 7.95
N THR A 54 8.15 -9.25 9.13
CA THR A 54 7.84 -7.81 9.36
C THR A 54 6.65 -7.11 8.66
N GLY A 55 5.57 -7.80 8.28
CA GLY A 55 4.32 -7.14 7.83
C GLY A 55 4.11 -7.21 6.31
N GLY A 56 3.34 -8.22 5.89
CA GLY A 56 3.12 -8.60 4.49
C GLY A 56 2.32 -7.59 3.67
N MET A 57 1.73 -8.04 2.56
CA MET A 57 0.90 -7.16 1.71
C MET A 57 -0.27 -6.58 2.49
N HIS A 58 -0.91 -7.38 3.35
CA HIS A 58 -2.01 -6.92 4.21
C HIS A 58 -1.63 -5.67 5.02
N THR A 59 -0.50 -5.68 5.75
CA THR A 59 -0.05 -4.52 6.54
C THR A 59 0.18 -3.27 5.68
N LYS A 60 0.66 -3.44 4.44
CA LYS A 60 0.85 -2.30 3.51
C LYS A 60 -0.49 -1.74 3.04
N LEU A 61 -1.49 -2.59 2.80
CA LEU A 61 -2.83 -2.14 2.42
C LEU A 61 -3.55 -1.43 3.57
N ILE A 62 -3.32 -1.85 4.82
CA ILE A 62 -3.79 -1.14 6.01
C ILE A 62 -3.15 0.26 6.10
N ALA A 63 -1.84 0.37 5.87
CA ALA A 63 -1.17 1.66 5.78
C ALA A 63 -1.74 2.51 4.62
N GLY A 64 -2.05 1.87 3.49
CA GLY A 64 -2.75 2.50 2.37
C GLY A 64 -4.10 3.06 2.79
N LYS A 65 -4.90 2.30 3.54
CA LYS A 65 -6.21 2.75 4.03
C LYS A 65 -6.10 3.97 4.92
N ILE A 66 -5.16 3.94 5.86
CA ILE A 66 -4.92 5.08 6.76
C ILE A 66 -4.46 6.30 5.95
N ALA A 67 -3.51 6.14 5.03
CA ALA A 67 -2.96 7.23 4.23
C ALA A 67 -4.02 7.85 3.31
N THR A 68 -4.71 7.03 2.52
CA THR A 68 -5.66 7.51 1.51
C THR A 68 -6.87 8.18 2.12
N LEU A 69 -7.42 7.64 3.21
CA LEU A 69 -8.52 8.25 3.95
C LEU A 69 -8.09 9.49 4.73
N SER A 70 -6.80 9.59 5.10
CA SER A 70 -6.22 10.82 5.67
C SER A 70 -5.87 11.88 4.61
N GLY A 71 -6.12 11.61 3.32
CA GLY A 71 -5.89 12.55 2.22
C GLY A 71 -4.50 12.53 1.61
N ALA A 72 -3.68 11.50 1.90
CA ALA A 72 -2.38 11.30 1.30
C ALA A 72 -2.46 10.18 0.25
N ASP A 73 -1.94 10.41 -0.95
CA ASP A 73 -1.73 9.31 -1.90
C ASP A 73 -0.72 8.31 -1.30
N MET A 74 -0.72 7.08 -1.79
CA MET A 74 0.30 6.11 -1.42
C MET A 74 0.89 5.42 -2.65
N VAL A 75 2.19 5.13 -2.60
CA VAL A 75 2.88 4.33 -3.61
C VAL A 75 3.53 3.10 -2.97
N ILE A 76 3.38 1.94 -3.59
CA ILE A 76 4.24 0.77 -3.35
C ILE A 76 5.17 0.60 -4.54
N ALA A 77 6.48 0.54 -4.29
CA ALA A 77 7.49 0.37 -5.33
C ALA A 77 8.67 -0.49 -4.85
N ASN A 78 9.45 -1.00 -5.81
CA ASN A 78 10.60 -1.86 -5.51
C ASN A 78 11.76 -1.08 -4.88
N SER A 79 12.35 -1.58 -3.80
CA SER A 79 13.47 -0.97 -3.07
C SER A 79 14.86 -1.29 -3.63
N LYS A 80 14.95 -2.13 -4.68
CA LYS A 80 16.22 -2.59 -5.26
C LYS A 80 17.08 -1.45 -5.81
N ASP A 81 16.44 -0.41 -6.36
CA ASP A 81 17.10 0.83 -6.79
C ASP A 81 16.42 2.02 -6.14
N LEU A 82 17.18 2.83 -5.40
CA LEU A 82 16.64 3.99 -4.70
C LEU A 82 16.43 5.20 -5.63
N SER A 83 16.92 5.16 -6.90
CA SER A 83 16.54 6.14 -7.93
C SER A 83 15.02 6.23 -8.11
N ILE A 84 14.30 5.15 -7.77
CA ILE A 84 12.85 5.05 -7.85
C ILE A 84 12.14 6.19 -7.12
N ILE A 85 12.75 6.75 -6.06
CA ILE A 85 12.16 7.89 -5.33
C ILE A 85 12.05 9.11 -6.24
N HIS A 86 13.08 9.39 -7.05
CA HIS A 86 13.05 10.48 -8.03
C HIS A 86 12.05 10.18 -9.16
N GLU A 87 12.05 8.94 -9.64
CA GLU A 87 11.11 8.48 -10.68
C GLU A 87 9.64 8.59 -10.23
N ILE A 88 9.35 8.34 -8.94
CA ILE A 88 8.03 8.53 -8.34
C ILE A 88 7.62 9.99 -8.38
N ILE A 89 8.51 10.91 -8.02
CA ILE A 89 8.26 12.36 -8.05
C ILE A 89 7.99 12.83 -9.49
N ASP A 90 8.71 12.26 -10.46
CA ASP A 90 8.55 12.56 -11.89
C ASP A 90 7.36 11.81 -12.54
N ALA A 91 6.61 11.01 -11.78
CA ALA A 91 5.52 10.16 -12.25
C ALA A 91 5.92 9.19 -13.39
N ASN A 92 7.19 8.78 -13.44
CA ASN A 92 7.75 7.88 -14.45
C ASN A 92 8.44 6.69 -13.80
N PHE A 93 7.67 5.88 -13.07
CA PHE A 93 8.16 4.76 -12.28
C PHE A 93 7.32 3.51 -12.51
N LYS A 94 7.86 2.36 -12.09
CA LYS A 94 7.10 1.12 -11.97
C LYS A 94 6.69 0.93 -10.50
N GLY A 95 5.40 0.97 -10.24
CA GLY A 95 4.82 0.79 -8.91
C GLY A 95 3.30 0.79 -8.94
N THR A 96 2.68 0.61 -7.78
CA THR A 96 1.23 0.75 -7.61
C THR A 96 0.95 2.07 -6.93
N VAL A 97 0.10 2.89 -7.55
CA VAL A 97 -0.45 4.11 -6.95
C VAL A 97 -1.78 3.78 -6.29
N PHE A 98 -1.97 4.25 -5.06
CA PHE A 98 -3.23 4.26 -4.33
C PHE A 98 -3.68 5.71 -4.20
N LYS A 99 -4.78 6.06 -4.86
CA LYS A 99 -5.31 7.42 -4.80
C LYS A 99 -5.94 7.68 -3.44
N SER A 100 -5.67 8.87 -2.91
CA SER A 100 -6.35 9.42 -1.76
C SER A 100 -7.84 9.60 -2.03
N ASN A 101 -8.63 9.33 -0.99
CA ASN A 101 -10.05 9.60 -0.95
C ASN A 101 -10.36 10.08 0.47
N TYR A 102 -10.03 11.36 0.72
CA TYR A 102 -10.14 11.95 2.05
C TYR A 102 -11.54 11.77 2.62
N ASP A 103 -11.61 11.22 3.83
CA ASP A 103 -12.83 11.06 4.59
C ASP A 103 -12.72 11.86 5.90
N GLU A 104 -13.54 12.90 6.03
CA GLU A 104 -13.56 13.76 7.21
C GLU A 104 -14.06 13.04 8.48
N TYR A 105 -14.76 11.91 8.31
CA TYR A 105 -15.31 11.10 9.40
C TYR A 105 -14.41 9.90 9.75
N PHE A 106 -13.31 9.69 9.02
CA PHE A 106 -12.40 8.60 9.33
C PHE A 106 -11.60 8.89 10.61
N ASP A 107 -11.97 8.19 11.69
CA ASP A 107 -11.21 8.20 12.93
C ASP A 107 -10.03 7.24 12.85
N VAL A 108 -8.85 7.80 12.54
CA VAL A 108 -7.60 7.05 12.48
C VAL A 108 -7.29 6.38 13.82
N LEU A 109 -7.55 7.05 14.95
CA LEU A 109 -7.21 6.52 16.27
C LEU A 109 -8.13 5.35 16.61
N GLY A 110 -9.45 5.52 16.45
CA GLY A 110 -10.41 4.43 16.61
C GLY A 110 -10.11 3.23 15.71
N TYR A 111 -9.77 3.47 14.43
CA TYR A 111 -9.41 2.39 13.52
C TYR A 111 -8.17 1.60 13.98
N ILE A 112 -7.13 2.28 14.46
CA ILE A 112 -5.92 1.61 14.98
C ILE A 112 -6.26 0.87 16.28
N GLU A 113 -7.03 1.47 17.18
CA GLU A 113 -7.43 0.84 18.44
C GLU A 113 -8.24 -0.45 18.20
N ASP A 114 -9.21 -0.43 17.28
CA ASP A 114 -10.06 -1.58 16.96
C ASP A 114 -9.29 -2.75 16.32
N ASN A 115 -8.20 -2.46 15.60
CA ASN A 115 -7.47 -3.46 14.81
C ASN A 115 -6.12 -3.88 15.42
N TYR A 116 -5.58 -3.10 16.37
CA TYR A 116 -4.21 -3.29 16.89
C TYR A 116 -4.03 -3.03 18.40
N SER A 117 -5.11 -2.86 19.17
CA SER A 117 -5.00 -2.88 20.63
C SER A 117 -4.75 -4.31 21.14
N TYR A 118 -3.72 -4.47 21.97
CA TYR A 118 -3.39 -5.71 22.69
C TYR A 118 -4.24 -5.88 23.95
#